data_AF-A0A9E3YYH1-F1
#
_entry.id   AF-A0A9E3YYH1-F1
#
_cell.length_a   1.000
_cell.length_b   1.000
_cell.length_c   1.000
_cell.angle_alpha   90.00
_cell.angle_beta   90.00
_cell.angle_gamma   90.00
#
_symmetry.space_group_name_H-M   'P 1'
#
loop_
_entity.id
_entity.type
_entity.pdbx_description
1 polymer ?
#
loop_
_entity_poly.entity_id
_entity_poly.type
_entity_poly.pdbx_seq_one_letter_code
_entity_poly.pdbx_strand_id
1 'polypeptide(L)'
;MATLLCHIEINPGKEEEFEEVMKEMYRRTHAEEPNCVRYEYFRGARPSFYYCLLSFTDRLSFLQHQISDYHEGFDFASMIRSLEMEWVDPVTGASPLIPTESSGLPEGASESIKSAAEMYQVVVQSWWQQHRST
;
A
#
# COMPACT_ATOMS: atom_id res chain seq x y z
N MET A 1 -1.03 -2.49 -12.34
CA MET A 1 -0.84 -2.86 -10.92
C MET A 1 -0.21 -1.71 -10.17
N ALA A 2 -0.55 -1.57 -8.89
CA ALA A 2 0.10 -0.64 -7.97
C ALA A 2 0.71 -1.46 -6.83
N THR A 3 2.04 -1.54 -6.76
CA THR A 3 2.76 -2.29 -5.71
C THR A 3 3.70 -1.37 -4.97
N LEU A 4 3.63 -1.39 -3.64
CA LEU A 4 4.52 -0.61 -2.79
C LEU A 4 4.90 -1.37 -1.51
N LEU A 5 6.04 -1.00 -0.96
CA LEU A 5 6.53 -1.43 0.33
C LEU A 5 6.44 -0.24 1.29
N CYS A 6 5.57 -0.33 2.29
CA CYS A 6 5.53 0.65 3.37
C CYS A 6 6.64 0.37 4.36
N HIS A 7 7.37 1.41 4.74
CA HIS A 7 8.30 1.40 5.86
C HIS A 7 7.64 2.16 7.01
N ILE A 8 7.37 1.45 8.10
CA ILE A 8 6.51 1.96 9.17
C ILE A 8 7.31 1.97 10.47
N GLU A 9 7.39 3.13 11.11
CA GLU A 9 7.88 3.25 12.48
C GLU A 9 6.70 3.50 13.41
N ILE A 10 6.62 2.73 14.47
CA ILE A 10 5.56 2.79 15.48
C ILE A 10 6.07 3.56 16.71
N ASN A 11 5.21 4.35 17.32
CA ASN A 11 5.50 5.01 18.59
C ASN A 11 5.77 3.96 19.68
N PRO A 12 6.78 4.14 20.54
CA PRO A 12 7.09 3.17 21.58
C PRO A 12 5.88 2.87 22.48
N GLY A 13 5.59 1.58 22.69
CA GLY A 13 4.47 1.13 23.51
C GLY A 13 3.14 1.01 22.74
N LYS A 14 3.14 1.27 21.44
CA LYS A 14 1.96 1.13 20.55
C LYS A 14 2.02 -0.11 19.66
N GLU A 15 3.04 -0.93 19.77
CA GLU A 15 3.28 -2.08 18.89
C GLU A 15 2.16 -3.12 18.95
N GLU A 16 1.69 -3.47 20.15
CA GLU A 16 0.61 -4.46 20.32
C GLU A 16 -0.71 -3.94 19.76
N GLU A 17 -1.05 -2.67 20.05
CA GLU A 17 -2.23 -2.00 19.50
C GLU A 17 -2.18 -1.95 17.97
N PHE A 18 -1.03 -1.55 17.41
CA PHE A 18 -0.81 -1.53 15.97
C PHE A 18 -1.00 -2.91 15.36
N GLU A 19 -0.43 -3.96 15.93
CA GLU A 19 -0.58 -5.32 15.41
C GLU A 19 -2.03 -5.82 15.44
N GLU A 20 -2.80 -5.52 16.50
CA GLU A 20 -4.22 -5.87 16.55
C GLU A 20 -5.02 -5.14 15.46
N VAL A 21 -4.76 -3.84 15.25
CA VAL A 21 -5.39 -3.09 14.17
C VAL A 21 -4.98 -3.65 12.81
N MET A 22 -3.69 -3.96 12.59
CA MET A 22 -3.23 -4.49 11.30
C MET A 22 -3.78 -5.89 10.98
N LYS A 23 -4.06 -6.71 11.99
CA LYS A 23 -4.77 -8.00 11.80
C LYS A 23 -6.19 -7.79 11.29
N GLU A 24 -6.90 -6.80 11.84
CA GLU A 24 -8.25 -6.46 11.38
C GLU A 24 -8.22 -5.86 9.97
N MET A 25 -7.29 -4.94 9.71
CA MET A 25 -7.06 -4.38 8.38
C MET A 25 -6.79 -5.47 7.36
N TYR A 26 -5.86 -6.38 7.65
CA TYR A 26 -5.58 -7.56 6.83
C TYR A 26 -6.84 -8.35 6.50
N ARG A 27 -7.61 -8.71 7.53
CA ARG A 27 -8.83 -9.49 7.40
C ARG A 27 -9.85 -8.79 6.51
N ARG A 28 -10.08 -7.49 6.72
CA ARG A 28 -11.06 -6.70 5.96
C ARG A 28 -10.63 -6.46 4.53
N THR A 29 -9.39 -6.04 4.29
CA THR A 29 -8.86 -5.84 2.94
C THR A 29 -9.02 -7.11 2.10
N HIS A 30 -8.64 -8.28 2.63
CA HIS A 30 -8.80 -9.53 1.88
C HIS A 30 -10.25 -10.01 1.72
N ALA A 31 -11.15 -9.64 2.63
CA ALA A 31 -12.56 -10.01 2.55
C ALA A 31 -13.39 -9.08 1.66
N GLU A 32 -13.04 -7.80 1.60
CA GLU A 32 -13.87 -6.74 1.03
C GLU A 32 -13.28 -6.15 -0.26
N GLU A 33 -11.98 -6.32 -0.51
CA GLU A 33 -11.29 -5.75 -1.68
C GLU A 33 -10.83 -6.84 -2.64
N PRO A 34 -11.68 -7.28 -3.59
CA PRO A 34 -11.33 -8.37 -4.52
C PRO A 34 -10.15 -8.02 -5.45
N ASN A 35 -9.80 -6.74 -5.55
CA ASN A 35 -8.69 -6.24 -6.34
C ASN A 35 -7.37 -6.11 -5.54
N CYS A 36 -7.39 -6.46 -4.25
CA CYS A 36 -6.18 -6.64 -3.46
C CYS A 36 -5.50 -7.97 -3.84
N VAL A 37 -4.22 -7.90 -4.23
CA VAL A 37 -3.40 -9.05 -4.60
C VAL A 37 -2.42 -9.43 -3.49
N ARG A 38 -1.86 -8.43 -2.80
CA ARG A 38 -0.96 -8.57 -1.63
C ARG A 38 -1.32 -7.52 -0.60
N TYR A 39 -1.20 -7.87 0.67
CA TYR A 39 -1.39 -6.96 1.80
C TYR A 39 -0.85 -7.65 3.06
N GLU A 40 0.46 -7.75 3.20
CA GLU A 40 1.08 -8.52 4.28
C GLU A 40 2.00 -7.63 5.14
N TYR A 41 1.88 -7.75 6.47
CA TYR A 41 2.69 -7.02 7.44
C TYR A 41 3.79 -7.90 8.04
N PHE A 42 4.97 -7.31 8.24
CA PHE A 42 6.14 -7.97 8.79
C PHE A 42 6.79 -7.10 9.86
N ARG A 43 7.20 -7.70 10.97
CA ARG A 43 8.11 -7.06 11.93
C ARG A 43 9.47 -6.89 11.29
N GLY A 44 10.03 -5.69 11.39
CA GLY A 44 11.41 -5.41 11.00
C GLY A 44 12.41 -5.94 12.04
N ALA A 45 13.69 -5.94 11.66
CA ALA A 45 14.76 -6.38 12.56
C ALA A 45 15.01 -5.41 13.72
N ARG A 46 14.62 -4.13 13.58
CA ARG A 46 14.75 -3.11 14.63
C ARG A 46 13.43 -3.01 15.41
N PRO A 47 13.48 -2.78 16.74
CA PRO A 47 12.27 -2.55 17.54
C PRO A 47 11.41 -1.43 16.94
N SER A 48 10.09 -1.61 16.99
CA SER A 48 9.09 -0.65 16.53
C SER A 48 9.12 -0.35 15.02
N PHE A 49 9.90 -1.09 14.22
CA PHE A 49 9.88 -0.98 12.76
C PHE A 49 9.11 -2.15 12.14
N TYR A 50 8.28 -1.84 11.15
CA TYR A 50 7.45 -2.78 10.41
C TYR A 50 7.52 -2.49 8.92
N TYR A 51 7.21 -3.52 8.13
CA TYR A 51 7.06 -3.43 6.69
C TYR A 51 5.66 -3.89 6.30
N CYS A 52 5.05 -3.24 5.31
CA CYS A 52 3.85 -3.76 4.66
C CYS A 52 4.09 -3.85 3.16
N LEU A 53 3.98 -5.05 2.59
CA LEU A 53 3.92 -5.22 1.14
C LEU A 53 2.46 -5.24 0.73
N LEU A 54 2.07 -4.31 -0.13
CA LEU A 54 0.73 -4.26 -0.69
C LEU A 54 0.79 -4.15 -2.20
N SER A 55 -0.12 -4.85 -2.87
CA SER A 55 -0.30 -4.79 -4.31
C SER A 55 -1.77 -4.86 -4.70
N PHE A 56 -2.16 -4.00 -5.64
CA PHE A 56 -3.51 -3.93 -6.19
C PHE A 56 -3.46 -4.12 -7.70
N THR A 57 -4.51 -4.71 -8.28
CA THR A 57 -4.61 -4.97 -9.72
C THR A 57 -4.34 -3.71 -10.56
N ASP A 58 -4.76 -2.54 -10.08
CA ASP A 58 -4.55 -1.24 -10.71
C ASP A 58 -4.46 -0.07 -9.70
N ARG A 59 -4.15 1.12 -10.22
CA ARG A 59 -4.03 2.35 -9.44
C ARG A 59 -5.37 2.74 -8.79
N LEU A 60 -6.49 2.54 -9.47
CA LEU A 60 -7.80 2.93 -8.94
C LEU A 60 -8.15 2.12 -7.70
N SER A 61 -7.91 0.80 -7.74
CA SER A 61 -8.14 -0.11 -6.62
C SER A 61 -7.27 0.25 -5.42
N PHE A 62 -6.01 0.62 -5.64
CA PHE A 62 -5.16 1.16 -4.59
C PHE A 62 -5.70 2.47 -3.99
N LEU A 63 -6.19 3.40 -4.82
CA LEU A 63 -6.76 4.66 -4.33
C LEU A 63 -8.05 4.43 -3.55
N GLN A 64 -8.89 3.49 -3.99
CA GLN A 64 -10.09 3.06 -3.27
C GLN A 64 -9.74 2.48 -1.89
N HIS A 65 -8.68 1.68 -1.81
CA HIS A 65 -8.15 1.20 -0.54
C HIS A 65 -7.76 2.36 0.39
N GLN A 66 -7.00 3.36 -0.11
CA GLN A 66 -6.57 4.51 0.70
C GLN A 66 -7.73 5.29 1.33
N ILE A 67 -8.88 5.35 0.66
CA ILE A 67 -10.07 6.09 1.12
C ILE A 67 -11.17 5.19 1.67
N SER A 68 -10.86 3.92 1.97
CA SER A 68 -11.89 2.97 2.42
C SER A 68 -12.44 3.38 3.79
N ASP A 69 -13.77 3.30 3.94
CA ASP A 69 -14.47 3.72 5.17
C ASP A 69 -14.01 2.92 6.40
N TYR A 70 -13.48 1.71 6.21
CA TYR A 70 -13.03 0.88 7.32
C TYR A 70 -11.70 1.30 7.93
N HIS A 71 -11.01 2.26 7.31
CA HIS A 71 -9.92 2.97 7.95
C HIS A 71 -10.44 3.91 9.06
N GLU A 72 -11.71 4.30 9.01
CA GLU A 72 -12.33 5.16 10.02
C GLU A 72 -12.41 4.44 11.38
N GLY A 73 -12.11 5.18 12.45
CA GLY A 73 -12.21 4.67 13.83
C GLY A 73 -10.91 4.15 14.43
N PHE A 74 -9.85 4.02 13.63
CA PHE A 74 -8.51 3.74 14.15
C PHE A 74 -7.68 5.02 14.27
N ASP A 75 -7.02 5.19 15.41
CA ASP A 75 -6.12 6.31 15.64
C ASP A 75 -4.70 5.99 15.11
N PHE A 76 -4.59 5.88 13.79
CA PHE A 76 -3.30 5.63 13.13
C PHE A 76 -2.26 6.70 13.49
N ALA A 77 -2.68 7.94 13.70
CA ALA A 77 -1.80 9.06 14.01
C ALA A 77 -1.13 8.91 15.38
N SER A 78 -1.79 8.32 16.38
CA SER A 78 -1.14 8.06 17.67
C SER A 78 -0.24 6.81 17.66
N MET A 79 -0.51 5.85 16.78
CA MET A 79 0.32 4.65 16.65
C MET A 79 1.55 4.86 15.78
N ILE A 80 1.40 5.50 14.61
CA ILE A 80 2.44 5.59 13.58
C ILE A 80 3.27 6.85 13.80
N ARG A 81 4.56 6.64 14.08
CA ARG A 81 5.56 7.70 14.20
C ARG A 81 6.01 8.22 12.84
N SER A 82 6.26 7.31 11.90
CA SER A 82 6.60 7.65 10.53
C SER A 82 6.12 6.57 9.56
N LEU A 83 5.77 7.00 8.35
CA LEU A 83 5.36 6.14 7.26
C LEU A 83 6.03 6.65 5.97
N GLU A 84 6.80 5.79 5.34
CA GLU A 84 7.31 5.98 3.99
C GLU A 84 6.66 4.96 3.07
N MET A 85 6.19 5.41 1.91
CA MET A 85 5.59 4.57 0.87
C MET A 85 6.57 4.46 -0.29
N GLU A 86 7.26 3.32 -0.40
CA GLU A 86 8.21 3.05 -1.47
C GLU A 86 7.52 2.27 -2.59
N TRP A 87 7.37 2.88 -3.78
CA TRP A 87 6.94 2.14 -4.96
C TRP A 87 8.00 1.12 -5.36
N VAL A 88 7.59 -0.10 -5.66
CA VAL A 88 8.50 -1.18 -6.09
C VAL A 88 8.02 -1.82 -7.38
N ASP A 89 8.95 -2.28 -8.20
CA ASP A 89 8.68 -3.02 -9.43
C ASP A 89 9.16 -4.47 -9.28
N PRO A 90 8.37 -5.48 -9.66
CA PRO A 90 8.80 -6.87 -9.58
C PRO A 90 9.96 -7.12 -10.55
N VAL A 91 10.98 -7.83 -10.09
CA VAL A 91 11.98 -8.43 -10.99
C VAL A 91 11.29 -9.53 -11.79
N THR A 92 11.32 -9.40 -13.12
CA THR A 92 10.68 -10.35 -14.05
C THR A 92 11.14 -11.79 -13.77
N GLY A 93 10.17 -12.69 -13.55
CA GLY A 93 10.42 -14.10 -13.25
C GLY A 93 10.73 -14.42 -11.78
N ALA A 94 10.97 -13.42 -10.92
CA ALA A 94 11.19 -13.61 -9.49
C ALA A 94 9.94 -13.34 -8.63
N SER A 95 8.87 -12.81 -9.24
CA SER A 95 7.58 -12.54 -8.60
C SER A 95 6.44 -12.87 -9.57
N PRO A 96 5.29 -13.38 -9.10
CA PRO A 96 4.11 -13.57 -9.92
C PRO A 96 3.37 -12.25 -10.19
N LEU A 97 3.77 -11.14 -9.57
CA LEU A 97 3.18 -9.83 -9.78
C LEU A 97 3.56 -9.27 -11.16
N ILE A 98 2.62 -8.59 -11.80
CA ILE A 98 2.88 -7.83 -13.03
C ILE A 98 3.53 -6.48 -12.69
N PRO A 99 4.16 -5.80 -13.66
CA PRO A 99 4.84 -4.53 -13.41
C PRO A 99 3.94 -3.46 -12.77
N THR A 100 4.55 -2.62 -11.92
CA THR A 100 3.88 -1.47 -11.31
C THR A 100 3.69 -0.38 -12.35
N GLU A 101 2.47 0.14 -12.50
CA GLU A 101 2.11 1.09 -13.54
C GLU A 101 1.36 2.28 -12.96
N SER A 102 1.63 3.47 -13.52
CA SER A 102 0.90 4.70 -13.20
C SER A 102 -0.11 4.99 -14.29
N SER A 103 -1.25 4.27 -14.26
CA SER A 103 -2.35 4.51 -15.20
C SER A 103 -3.09 5.80 -14.87
N GLY A 104 -3.74 6.39 -15.88
CA GLY A 104 -4.69 7.50 -15.66
C GLY A 104 -5.90 7.06 -14.85
N LEU A 105 -6.61 8.04 -14.27
CA LEU A 105 -7.92 7.81 -13.66
C LEU A 105 -8.99 7.64 -14.76
N PRO A 106 -10.05 6.85 -14.52
CA PRO A 106 -11.17 6.78 -15.44
C PRO A 106 -11.90 8.11 -15.53
N GLU A 107 -12.56 8.34 -16.68
CA GLU A 107 -13.48 9.47 -16.84
C GLU A 107 -14.61 9.37 -15.80
N GLY A 108 -14.90 10.47 -15.10
CA GLY A 108 -15.92 10.49 -14.06
C GLY A 108 -15.49 9.99 -12.68
N ALA A 109 -14.18 9.80 -12.42
CA ALA A 109 -13.69 9.53 -11.06
C ALA A 109 -14.23 10.55 -10.05
N SER A 110 -14.59 10.09 -8.84
CA SER A 110 -15.10 10.97 -7.78
C SER A 110 -14.03 11.97 -7.33
N GLU A 111 -14.46 13.07 -6.70
CA GLU A 111 -13.53 14.06 -6.15
C GLU A 111 -12.62 13.46 -5.06
N SER A 112 -13.14 12.54 -4.22
CA SER A 112 -12.31 11.84 -3.23
C SER A 112 -11.18 11.03 -3.86
N ILE A 113 -11.45 10.33 -4.96
CA ILE A 113 -10.44 9.58 -5.71
C ILE A 113 -9.44 10.53 -6.38
N LYS A 114 -9.89 11.68 -6.91
CA LYS A 114 -8.99 12.68 -7.48
C LYS A 114 -8.05 13.27 -6.42
N SER A 115 -8.57 13.65 -5.25
CA SER A 115 -7.75 14.13 -4.14
C SER A 115 -6.77 13.06 -3.64
N ALA A 116 -7.21 11.81 -3.51
CA ALA A 116 -6.32 10.70 -3.19
C ALA A 116 -5.24 10.51 -4.26
N ALA A 117 -5.58 10.66 -5.54
CA ALA A 117 -4.63 10.53 -6.64
C ALA A 117 -3.55 11.62 -6.67
N GLU A 118 -3.85 12.81 -6.15
CA GLU A 118 -2.87 13.89 -5.96
C GLU A 118 -1.91 13.60 -4.80
N MET A 119 -2.42 13.02 -3.71
CA MET A 119 -1.63 12.68 -2.52
C MET A 119 -0.76 11.42 -2.73
N TYR A 120 -1.33 10.38 -3.33
CA TYR A 120 -0.69 9.07 -3.49
C TYR A 120 -0.29 8.83 -4.94
N GLN A 121 0.67 9.62 -5.41
CA GLN A 121 1.17 9.52 -6.78
C GLN A 121 1.99 8.24 -6.97
N VAL A 122 1.56 7.38 -7.91
CA VAL A 122 2.34 6.21 -8.35
C VAL A 122 3.51 6.69 -9.20
N VAL A 123 4.73 6.55 -8.68
CA VAL A 123 5.96 6.95 -9.38
C VAL A 123 6.66 5.71 -9.93
N VAL A 124 6.63 5.57 -11.26
CA VAL A 124 7.34 4.51 -11.98
C VAL A 124 8.74 5.02 -12.32
N GLN A 125 9.78 4.37 -11.79
CA GLN A 125 11.16 4.83 -11.96
C GLN A 125 11.69 4.51 -13.36
N SER A 126 12.41 5.48 -13.95
CA SER A 126 12.97 5.35 -15.31
C SER A 126 13.93 4.17 -15.46
N TRP A 127 14.64 3.79 -14.40
CA TRP A 127 15.58 2.67 -14.44
C TRP A 127 14.87 1.31 -14.47
N TRP A 128 13.69 1.17 -13.86
CA TRP A 128 12.90 -0.08 -13.92
C TRP A 128 12.55 -0.44 -15.36
N GLN A 129 12.12 0.55 -16.15
CA GLN A 129 11.75 0.37 -17.55
C GLN A 129 12.89 -0.19 -18.40
N GLN A 130 14.15 0.10 -18.04
CA GLN A 130 15.33 -0.42 -18.75
C GLN A 130 15.59 -1.90 -18.47
N HIS A 131 15.03 -2.44 -17.39
CA HIS A 131 15.25 -3.81 -16.91
C HIS A 131 14.02 -4.71 -17.01
N ARG A 132 12.84 -4.15 -17.32
CA ARG A 132 11.67 -4.94 -17.72
C ARG A 132 12.03 -5.67 -19.01
N SER A 133 12.32 -6.96 -18.90
CA SER A 133 12.57 -7.80 -20.07
C SER A 133 11.27 -7.88 -20.90
N THR A 134 11.41 -7.85 -22.23
CA THR A 134 10.27 -8.03 -23.15
C THR A 134 9.77 -9.47 -23.13
#